data_AF-A0A3B6VQC2-F1
#
_entry.id   AF-A0A3B6VQC2-F1
#
_cell.length_a   1.000
_cell.length_b   1.000
_cell.length_c   1.000
_cell.angle_alpha   90.00
_cell.angle_beta   90.00
_cell.angle_gamma   90.00
#
_symmetry.space_group_name_H-M   'P 1'
#
loop_
_entity.id
_entity.type
_entity.pdbx_description
1 polymer ?
#
loop_
_entity_poly.entity_id
_entity_poly.type
_entity_poly.pdbx_seq_one_letter_code
_entity_poly.pdbx_strand_id
1 'polypeptide(L)'
;MLKKIIITAVCIIAIIFIITCSASITNSTYSLEEDIGDGSFIDPNGSAAEPIIVDQSMISEFIKKHNGVYYSKYEDGSLDMRYIIDGDKIYNGYGTEVIATTKTLSGNKLQIYIKGKTSSVVSGYDMNDEMYTFNFATNRNIYLFANAIFHKETYSLQKGYDDKMGEPIPELQIEAGNYYYYDYDDTKKYYILISTTGQIYIDEHLNVTYSSAYLQNKLLTLKYNKVGGTTRKQELHFYNERLIFGNTWINNQLQYEALKRYDSFSPYIGVYKSSDGTTTLTVKAEKVELITDGLGIRDTYTPVMVVNTLTIYKYSSRTPTKEYKIVFSDDKTKASYTKPNNGGTIDLIRQ
;
A
#
# COMPACT_ATOMS: atom_id res chain seq x y z
N MET A 1 23.60 -27.38 -31.10
CA MET A 1 22.96 -27.92 -29.88
C MET A 1 23.19 -26.89 -28.77
N LEU A 2 22.45 -25.79 -28.59
CA LEU A 2 21.01 -25.55 -28.59
C LEU A 2 20.20 -26.62 -27.86
N LYS A 3 20.31 -26.63 -26.52
CA LYS A 3 19.29 -27.20 -25.62
C LYS A 3 19.27 -26.41 -24.30
N LYS A 4 18.15 -25.72 -24.07
CA LYS A 4 17.38 -25.65 -22.81
C LYS A 4 18.08 -24.89 -21.65
N ILE A 5 17.58 -23.78 -21.08
CA ILE A 5 16.21 -23.29 -20.89
C ILE A 5 16.26 -21.75 -20.76
N ILE A 6 15.39 -21.11 -21.53
CA ILE A 6 14.90 -19.76 -21.33
C ILE A 6 13.89 -19.83 -20.18
N ILE A 7 14.24 -19.27 -19.02
CA ILE A 7 13.31 -18.79 -17.99
C ILE A 7 13.49 -17.26 -18.04
N THR A 8 12.74 -16.53 -18.86
CA THR A 8 11.49 -15.87 -18.42
C THR A 8 11.73 -15.21 -17.06
N ALA A 9 12.30 -14.00 -17.03
CA ALA A 9 11.53 -12.76 -16.93
C ALA A 9 10.37 -12.87 -15.92
N VAL A 10 10.33 -11.93 -14.97
CA VAL A 10 9.29 -11.74 -13.94
C VAL A 10 9.60 -12.47 -12.63
N CYS A 11 10.30 -11.79 -11.73
CA CYS A 11 9.81 -11.45 -10.39
C CYS A 11 10.93 -10.90 -9.49
N ILE A 12 10.86 -9.59 -9.22
CA ILE A 12 11.20 -9.00 -7.91
C ILE A 12 12.72 -8.84 -7.63
N ILE A 13 13.43 -8.14 -8.52
CA ILE A 13 14.67 -7.40 -8.21
C ILE A 13 14.34 -5.92 -7.91
N ALA A 14 13.17 -5.63 -7.35
CA ALA A 14 12.66 -4.26 -7.22
C ALA A 14 11.88 -3.94 -5.93
N ILE A 15 12.26 -4.49 -4.77
CA ILE A 15 11.73 -4.03 -3.47
C ILE A 15 12.86 -3.72 -2.46
N ILE A 16 14.05 -3.40 -2.94
CA ILE A 16 15.07 -2.74 -2.12
C ILE A 16 15.47 -1.45 -2.84
N PHE A 17 15.05 -0.33 -2.27
CA PHE A 17 15.55 1.02 -2.57
C PHE A 17 15.39 1.55 -4.00
N ILE A 18 14.14 1.80 -4.43
CA ILE A 18 13.84 3.02 -5.20
C ILE A 18 12.49 3.56 -4.68
N ILE A 19 12.55 4.48 -3.72
CA ILE A 19 11.51 5.51 -3.62
C ILE A 19 11.69 6.31 -4.90
N THR A 20 10.89 6.01 -5.93
CA THR A 20 10.92 6.78 -7.17
C THR A 20 10.50 8.20 -6.84
N CYS A 21 11.37 9.11 -7.25
CA CYS A 21 11.34 10.52 -6.97
C CYS A 21 10.22 11.19 -7.77
N SER A 22 9.00 11.21 -7.25
CA SER A 22 7.97 12.11 -7.80
C SER A 22 8.11 13.50 -7.16
N ALA A 23 9.24 14.16 -7.42
CA ALA A 23 9.35 15.60 -7.23
C ALA A 23 8.60 16.28 -8.39
N SER A 24 7.28 16.40 -8.30
CA SER A 24 6.57 17.28 -9.24
C SER A 24 6.83 18.73 -8.85
N ILE A 25 7.56 19.43 -9.72
CA ILE A 25 7.72 20.90 -9.66
C ILE A 25 6.33 21.54 -9.81
N THR A 26 6.09 22.51 -8.94
CA THR A 26 4.86 23.28 -8.70
C THR A 26 4.16 23.80 -9.95
N ASN A 27 2.83 23.62 -10.01
CA ASN A 27 1.94 24.60 -10.63
C ASN A 27 1.08 25.24 -9.55
N SER A 28 1.37 26.51 -9.27
CA SER A 28 0.67 27.36 -8.32
C SER A 28 -0.62 27.89 -8.93
N THR A 29 -1.76 27.39 -8.45
CA THR A 29 -3.03 28.12 -8.46
C THR A 29 -3.87 27.53 -7.33
N TYR A 30 -4.02 28.28 -6.24
CA TYR A 30 -4.92 28.05 -5.10
C TYR A 30 -5.61 26.68 -5.08
N SER A 31 -4.95 25.66 -4.55
CA SER A 31 -5.63 24.47 -4.07
C SER A 31 -6.01 24.74 -2.62
N LEU A 32 -7.28 24.55 -2.25
CA LEU A 32 -7.60 24.14 -0.88
C LEU A 32 -6.55 23.10 -0.48
N GLU A 33 -5.81 23.32 0.61
CA GLU A 33 -4.88 22.29 1.10
C GLU A 33 -5.72 21.02 1.24
N GLU A 34 -5.44 20.03 0.37
CA GLU A 34 -6.10 18.74 0.48
C GLU A 34 -5.72 18.21 1.86
N ASP A 35 -6.72 17.99 2.72
CA ASP A 35 -6.49 17.38 4.02
C ASP A 35 -6.13 15.91 3.78
N ILE A 36 -4.82 15.69 3.59
CA ILE A 36 -4.22 14.38 3.37
C ILE A 36 -4.09 13.57 4.67
N GLY A 37 -4.37 14.21 5.81
CA GLY A 37 -4.14 13.67 7.15
C GLY A 37 -2.67 13.33 7.41
N ASP A 38 -2.45 12.36 8.30
CA ASP A 38 -1.13 11.82 8.61
C ASP A 38 -1.15 10.29 8.81
N GLY A 39 0.04 9.68 8.77
CA GLY A 39 0.29 8.27 9.03
C GLY A 39 0.74 7.96 10.45
N SER A 40 0.48 8.84 11.43
CA SER A 40 0.85 8.58 12.83
C SER A 40 0.11 7.34 13.38
N PHE A 41 0.66 6.66 14.37
CA PHE A 41 -0.03 5.52 14.98
C PHE A 41 -1.23 6.00 15.83
N ILE A 42 -2.39 5.36 15.64
CA ILE A 42 -3.54 5.51 16.55
C ILE A 42 -3.39 4.45 17.65
N ASP A 43 -3.08 4.89 18.88
CA ASP A 43 -3.17 4.02 20.05
C ASP A 43 -4.66 3.77 20.38
N PRO A 44 -5.17 2.53 20.26
CA PRO A 44 -6.58 2.23 20.53
C PRO A 44 -7.03 2.56 21.95
N ASN A 45 -6.09 2.67 22.90
CA ASN A 45 -6.35 3.00 24.30
C ASN A 45 -5.88 4.42 24.67
N GLY A 46 -5.39 5.18 23.68
CA GLY A 46 -4.82 6.50 23.88
C GLY A 46 -5.88 7.61 23.99
N SER A 47 -5.40 8.81 24.27
CA SER A 47 -6.18 10.04 24.09
C SER A 47 -5.83 10.64 22.74
N ALA A 48 -6.83 10.88 21.90
CA ALA A 48 -6.70 11.59 20.63
C ALA A 48 -7.60 12.83 20.62
N ALA A 49 -7.34 13.76 19.69
CA ALA A 49 -8.17 14.94 19.50
C ALA A 49 -9.58 14.57 19.00
N GLU A 50 -9.68 13.51 18.20
CA GLU A 50 -10.93 12.91 17.73
C GLU A 50 -11.24 11.63 18.52
N PRO A 51 -12.53 11.25 18.67
CA PRO A 51 -12.90 10.00 19.32
C PRO A 51 -12.30 8.78 18.62
N ILE A 52 -11.71 7.88 19.40
CA ILE A 52 -11.19 6.60 18.91
C ILE A 52 -12.31 5.57 18.93
N ILE A 53 -12.62 5.02 17.75
CA ILE A 53 -13.65 4.02 17.52
C ILE A 53 -12.98 2.66 17.27
N VAL A 54 -13.33 1.67 18.09
CA VAL A 54 -12.92 0.27 17.94
C VAL A 54 -14.11 -0.69 17.73
N ASP A 55 -15.33 -0.16 17.81
CA ASP A 55 -16.56 -0.91 17.53
C ASP A 55 -16.63 -1.27 16.04
N GLN A 56 -16.64 -2.58 15.74
CA GLN A 56 -16.57 -3.07 14.38
C GLN A 56 -17.81 -2.73 13.55
N SER A 57 -18.98 -2.58 14.18
CA SER A 57 -20.21 -2.19 13.45
C SER A 57 -20.13 -0.75 12.97
N MET A 58 -19.64 0.16 13.82
CA MET A 58 -19.44 1.57 13.45
C MET A 58 -18.37 1.71 12.36
N ILE A 59 -17.29 0.94 12.46
CA ILE A 59 -16.23 0.92 11.44
C ILE A 59 -16.76 0.35 10.12
N SER A 60 -17.57 -0.71 10.14
CA SER A 60 -18.18 -1.25 8.92
C SER A 60 -19.11 -0.23 8.25
N GLU A 61 -19.93 0.50 9.00
CA GLU A 61 -20.77 1.58 8.45
C GLU A 61 -19.96 2.74 7.90
N PHE A 62 -18.79 3.03 8.48
CA PHE A 62 -17.84 3.98 7.91
C PHE A 62 -17.32 3.47 6.56
N ILE A 63 -16.79 2.23 6.50
CA ILE A 63 -16.21 1.65 5.27
C ILE A 63 -17.22 1.63 4.12
N LYS A 64 -18.49 1.27 4.37
CA LYS A 64 -19.57 1.24 3.35
C LYS A 64 -19.77 2.56 2.61
N LYS A 65 -19.46 3.70 3.24
CA LYS A 65 -19.56 5.03 2.61
C LYS A 65 -18.45 5.29 1.59
N HIS A 66 -17.42 4.46 1.60
CA HIS A 66 -16.23 4.57 0.77
C HIS A 66 -16.13 3.47 -0.30
N ASN A 67 -17.25 2.87 -0.72
CA ASN A 67 -17.27 1.95 -1.85
C ASN A 67 -16.61 2.55 -3.10
N GLY A 68 -15.78 1.77 -3.79
CA GLY A 68 -15.05 2.21 -4.97
C GLY A 68 -13.78 1.40 -5.19
N VAL A 69 -13.11 1.69 -6.30
CA VAL A 69 -11.81 1.08 -6.62
C VAL A 69 -10.74 2.16 -6.63
N TYR A 70 -9.62 1.88 -5.98
CA TYR A 70 -8.60 2.85 -5.63
C TYR A 70 -7.27 2.51 -6.31
N TYR A 71 -6.75 3.45 -7.09
CA TYR A 71 -5.58 3.24 -7.93
C TYR A 71 -4.44 4.19 -7.57
N SER A 72 -3.23 3.66 -7.58
CA SER A 72 -2.01 4.45 -7.69
C SER A 72 -1.80 4.84 -9.14
N LYS A 73 -1.13 5.97 -9.37
CA LYS A 73 -0.73 6.41 -10.71
C LYS A 73 0.77 6.59 -10.76
N TYR A 74 1.42 5.87 -11.67
CA TYR A 74 2.86 6.01 -11.91
C TYR A 74 3.17 7.20 -12.81
N GLU A 75 4.45 7.58 -12.87
CA GLU A 75 4.94 8.73 -13.63
C GLU A 75 4.68 8.62 -15.13
N ASP A 76 4.69 7.40 -15.67
CA ASP A 76 4.36 7.10 -17.07
C ASP A 76 2.84 7.17 -17.36
N GLY A 77 2.03 7.47 -16.34
CA GLY A 77 0.58 7.57 -16.42
C GLY A 77 -0.16 6.24 -16.29
N SER A 78 0.56 5.11 -16.13
CA SER A 78 -0.07 3.83 -15.87
C SER A 78 -0.70 3.78 -14.47
N LEU A 79 -1.76 2.98 -14.37
CA LEU A 79 -2.54 2.81 -13.14
C LEU A 79 -2.27 1.43 -12.54
N ASP A 80 -2.06 1.40 -11.23
CA ASP A 80 -2.01 0.18 -10.43
C ASP A 80 -3.21 0.14 -9.50
N MET A 81 -4.01 -0.92 -9.57
CA MET A 81 -5.15 -1.10 -8.67
C MET A 81 -4.59 -1.50 -7.31
N ARG A 82 -4.80 -0.67 -6.28
CA ARG A 82 -4.23 -0.90 -4.96
C ARG A 82 -5.23 -1.54 -4.02
N TYR A 83 -6.45 -1.00 -3.99
CA TYR A 83 -7.53 -1.49 -3.13
C TYR A 83 -8.89 -1.39 -3.78
N ILE A 84 -9.79 -2.30 -3.40
CA ILE A 84 -11.22 -2.25 -3.71
C ILE A 84 -11.97 -2.21 -2.39
N ILE A 85 -12.89 -1.27 -2.24
CA ILE A 85 -13.86 -1.26 -1.14
C ILE A 85 -15.22 -1.61 -1.72
N ASP A 86 -15.80 -2.70 -1.22
CA ASP A 86 -17.13 -3.15 -1.59
C ASP A 86 -17.93 -3.60 -0.37
N GLY A 87 -19.00 -2.86 -0.09
CA GLY A 87 -19.73 -3.01 1.16
C GLY A 87 -18.84 -2.64 2.34
N ASP A 88 -18.76 -3.53 3.33
CA ASP A 88 -17.89 -3.40 4.50
C ASP A 88 -16.52 -4.09 4.33
N LYS A 89 -16.24 -4.61 3.12
CA LYS A 89 -15.02 -5.34 2.81
C LYS A 89 -14.02 -4.50 2.07
N ILE A 90 -12.75 -4.81 2.31
CA ILE A 90 -11.60 -4.21 1.63
C ILE A 90 -10.82 -5.36 0.99
N TYR A 91 -10.50 -5.24 -0.28
CA TYR A 91 -9.66 -6.17 -1.02
C TYR A 91 -8.40 -5.45 -1.50
N ASN A 92 -7.28 -6.15 -1.59
CA ASN A 92 -6.08 -5.63 -2.23
C ASN A 92 -6.18 -5.69 -3.77
N GLY A 93 -5.21 -5.12 -4.47
CA GLY A 93 -5.12 -5.12 -5.94
C GLY A 93 -5.14 -6.49 -6.62
N TYR A 94 -4.90 -7.56 -5.86
CA TYR A 94 -4.95 -8.95 -6.34
C TYR A 94 -6.33 -9.60 -6.14
N GLY A 95 -7.30 -8.87 -5.59
CA GLY A 95 -8.64 -9.37 -5.27
C GLY A 95 -8.69 -10.24 -4.01
N THR A 96 -7.68 -10.17 -3.13
CA THR A 96 -7.69 -10.87 -1.84
C THR A 96 -8.25 -9.97 -0.76
N GLU A 97 -9.17 -10.50 0.06
CA GLU A 97 -9.75 -9.76 1.18
C GLU A 97 -8.67 -9.42 2.22
N VAL A 98 -8.64 -8.16 2.65
CA VAL A 98 -7.77 -7.65 3.71
C VAL A 98 -8.41 -7.98 5.06
N ILE A 99 -8.07 -9.15 5.61
CA ILE A 99 -8.60 -9.64 6.88
C ILE A 99 -7.79 -9.01 8.02
N ALA A 100 -8.34 -7.95 8.60
CA ALA A 100 -7.75 -7.27 9.75
C ALA A 100 -7.81 -8.13 11.03
N THR A 101 -6.74 -8.10 11.82
CA THR A 101 -6.80 -8.53 13.23
C THR A 101 -7.51 -7.48 14.08
N THR A 102 -7.19 -6.19 13.84
CA THR A 102 -7.84 -5.05 14.50
C THR A 102 -8.03 -3.92 13.51
N LYS A 103 -9.18 -3.24 13.59
CA LYS A 103 -9.43 -1.96 12.92
C LYS A 103 -9.67 -0.89 13.98
N THR A 104 -9.06 0.27 13.80
CA THR A 104 -9.23 1.43 14.68
C THR A 104 -9.48 2.66 13.81
N LEU A 105 -10.51 3.43 14.14
CA LEU A 105 -10.90 4.63 13.40
C LEU A 105 -10.80 5.86 14.30
N SER A 106 -10.25 6.96 13.78
CA SER A 106 -10.23 8.27 14.43
C SER A 106 -10.49 9.34 13.37
N GLY A 107 -11.64 10.01 13.42
CA GLY A 107 -12.07 10.91 12.35
C GLY A 107 -12.18 10.18 11.00
N ASN A 108 -11.42 10.63 10.00
CA ASN A 108 -11.35 10.01 8.66
C ASN A 108 -10.17 9.03 8.49
N LYS A 109 -9.47 8.70 9.58
CA LYS A 109 -8.27 7.86 9.57
C LYS A 109 -8.59 6.45 10.06
N LEU A 110 -8.54 5.49 9.16
CA LEU A 110 -8.71 4.07 9.47
C LEU A 110 -7.34 3.38 9.53
N GLN A 111 -6.97 2.91 10.70
CA GLN A 111 -5.80 2.05 10.91
C GLN A 111 -6.24 0.59 10.86
N ILE A 112 -5.56 -0.19 10.03
CA ILE A 112 -5.75 -1.64 9.89
C ILE A 112 -4.47 -2.32 10.37
N TYR A 113 -4.60 -3.15 11.41
CA TYR A 113 -3.53 -4.01 11.91
C TYR A 113 -3.80 -5.47 11.53
N ILE A 114 -2.80 -6.13 10.98
CA ILE A 114 -2.81 -7.56 10.66
C ILE A 114 -1.65 -8.21 11.41
N LYS A 115 -1.97 -9.14 12.29
CA LYS A 115 -0.96 -9.89 13.04
C LYS A 115 -0.30 -10.92 12.13
N GLY A 116 1.02 -11.01 12.20
CA GLY A 116 1.81 -12.02 11.52
C GLY A 116 1.42 -13.44 11.94
N LYS A 117 1.69 -14.40 11.07
CA LYS A 117 1.39 -15.82 11.32
C LYS A 117 2.27 -16.33 12.47
N THR A 118 1.68 -17.19 13.30
CA THR A 118 2.39 -17.82 14.44
C THR A 118 2.42 -19.33 14.22
N SER A 119 3.52 -19.84 13.65
CA SER A 119 3.73 -21.28 13.47
C SER A 119 5.20 -21.58 13.21
N SER A 120 5.68 -22.78 13.54
CA SER A 120 7.06 -23.20 13.27
C SER A 120 7.31 -23.57 11.80
N VAL A 121 6.28 -23.57 10.95
CA VAL A 121 6.37 -23.95 9.53
C VAL A 121 6.09 -22.81 8.55
N VAL A 122 5.89 -21.58 9.05
CA VAL A 122 5.73 -20.40 8.19
C VAL A 122 7.09 -19.74 7.94
N SER A 123 7.22 -19.12 6.78
CA SER A 123 8.39 -18.30 6.45
C SER A 123 8.50 -17.15 7.44
N GLY A 124 9.72 -16.68 7.69
CA GLY A 124 9.97 -15.51 8.53
C GLY A 124 9.19 -14.29 8.03
N TYR A 125 9.17 -14.08 6.71
CA TYR A 125 8.42 -12.97 6.10
C TYR A 125 6.93 -12.96 6.51
N ASP A 126 6.29 -14.12 6.55
CA ASP A 126 4.88 -14.28 6.95
C ASP A 126 4.64 -14.04 8.45
N MET A 127 5.69 -13.98 9.26
CA MET A 127 5.64 -13.68 10.70
C MET A 127 5.68 -12.17 10.98
N ASN A 128 5.88 -11.33 9.97
CA ASN A 128 5.81 -9.89 10.13
C ASN A 128 4.38 -9.44 10.43
N ASP A 129 4.24 -8.52 11.37
CA ASP A 129 3.00 -7.78 11.55
C ASP A 129 2.91 -6.68 10.46
N GLU A 130 1.71 -6.42 9.97
CA GLU A 130 1.45 -5.38 8.97
C GLU A 130 0.51 -4.32 9.54
N MET A 131 0.77 -3.06 9.18
CA MET A 131 -0.14 -1.98 9.49
C MET A 131 -0.27 -0.99 8.34
N TYR A 132 -1.51 -0.65 8.05
CA TYR A 132 -1.89 0.31 7.03
C TYR A 132 -2.75 1.39 7.64
N THR A 133 -2.52 2.63 7.23
CA THR A 133 -3.35 3.76 7.63
C THR A 133 -3.96 4.38 6.39
N PHE A 134 -5.28 4.36 6.33
CA PHE A 134 -6.08 4.95 5.26
C PHE A 134 -6.65 6.29 5.74
N ASN A 135 -6.19 7.41 5.17
CA ASN A 135 -6.86 8.70 5.34
C ASN A 135 -7.84 8.92 4.20
N PHE A 136 -9.13 8.92 4.54
CA PHE A 136 -10.22 9.16 3.58
C PHE A 136 -10.45 10.65 3.42
N ALA A 137 -10.03 11.20 2.29
CA ALA A 137 -10.13 12.63 2.05
C ALA A 137 -11.51 13.05 1.55
N THR A 138 -11.80 14.35 1.66
CA THR A 138 -13.07 14.95 1.21
C THR A 138 -13.30 14.83 -0.29
N ASN A 139 -12.23 14.79 -1.10
CA ASN A 139 -12.26 14.49 -2.53
C ASN A 139 -12.54 13.00 -2.85
N ARG A 140 -12.78 12.18 -1.81
CA ARG A 140 -13.05 10.74 -1.84
C ARG A 140 -11.86 9.85 -2.22
N ASN A 141 -10.67 10.43 -2.39
CA ASN A 141 -9.43 9.68 -2.53
C ASN A 141 -8.97 9.14 -1.18
N ILE A 142 -7.97 8.26 -1.21
CA ILE A 142 -7.30 7.74 -0.02
C ILE A 142 -5.84 8.19 -0.07
N TYR A 143 -5.33 8.71 1.04
CA TYR A 143 -3.90 8.85 1.26
C TYR A 143 -3.45 7.72 2.18
N LEU A 144 -2.68 6.80 1.62
CA LEU A 144 -2.25 5.58 2.27
C LEU A 144 -0.86 5.77 2.88
N PHE A 145 -0.73 5.37 4.14
CA PHE A 145 0.54 5.29 4.84
C PHE A 145 0.80 3.83 5.18
N ALA A 146 1.93 3.30 4.71
CA ALA A 146 2.39 1.98 5.08
C ALA A 146 3.25 2.11 6.33
N ASN A 147 2.81 1.48 7.41
CA ASN A 147 3.46 1.58 8.71
C ASN A 147 4.12 0.22 9.02
N ALA A 148 5.44 0.12 8.84
CA ALA A 148 6.15 -1.09 9.23
C ALA A 148 6.12 -1.27 10.76
N ILE A 149 6.01 -2.53 11.20
CA ILE A 149 6.05 -2.91 12.61
C ILE A 149 7.30 -3.75 12.83
N PHE A 150 8.09 -3.37 13.82
CA PHE A 150 9.30 -4.08 14.21
C PHE A 150 9.08 -4.83 15.51
N HIS A 151 9.37 -6.13 15.45
CA HIS A 151 9.47 -6.99 16.61
C HIS A 151 10.71 -6.63 17.43
N LYS A 152 10.67 -6.88 18.73
CA LYS A 152 11.78 -6.62 19.64
C LYS A 152 12.42 -7.93 20.08
N GLU A 153 13.73 -7.92 20.20
CA GLU A 153 14.48 -8.90 20.97
C GLU A 153 15.44 -8.20 21.94
N THR A 154 16.01 -8.97 22.86
CA THR A 154 16.98 -8.43 23.82
C THR A 154 18.14 -7.78 23.10
N TYR A 155 18.56 -6.62 23.62
CA TYR A 155 19.67 -5.88 23.03
C TYR A 155 20.93 -6.75 22.96
N SER A 156 21.55 -6.75 21.80
CA SER A 156 22.87 -7.30 21.57
C SER A 156 23.51 -6.53 20.41
N LEU A 157 24.81 -6.27 20.49
CA LEU A 157 25.52 -5.59 19.41
C LEU A 157 25.42 -6.42 18.13
N GLN A 158 25.04 -5.78 17.03
CA GLN A 158 24.97 -6.41 15.71
C GLN A 158 26.07 -5.84 14.82
N LYS A 159 26.68 -6.70 14.01
CA LYS A 159 27.69 -6.27 13.04
C LYS A 159 27.04 -5.33 12.02
N GLY A 160 27.70 -4.21 11.73
CA GLY A 160 27.22 -3.20 10.78
C GLY A 160 26.24 -2.19 11.37
N TYR A 161 26.04 -2.18 12.70
CA TYR A 161 25.19 -1.22 13.42
C TYR A 161 26.01 -0.38 14.39
N ASP A 162 27.05 0.28 13.88
CA ASP A 162 27.97 1.11 14.68
C ASP A 162 27.63 2.61 14.63
N ASP A 163 26.80 3.03 13.65
CA ASP A 163 26.39 4.42 13.46
C ASP A 163 25.39 4.86 14.55
N LYS A 164 25.75 5.93 15.26
CA LYS A 164 24.95 6.49 16.36
C LYS A 164 23.96 7.54 15.88
N MET A 165 22.73 7.45 16.35
CA MET A 165 21.72 8.49 16.14
C MET A 165 21.63 9.44 17.32
N GLY A 166 22.27 10.61 17.19
CA GLY A 166 22.35 11.59 18.27
C GLY A 166 23.00 11.06 19.55
N GLU A 167 22.82 11.82 20.64
CA GLU A 167 23.28 11.45 21.98
C GLU A 167 22.34 10.42 22.64
N PRO A 168 22.83 9.64 23.63
CA PRO A 168 21.99 8.73 24.40
C PRO A 168 20.80 9.43 25.06
N ILE A 169 19.63 8.80 25.01
CA ILE A 169 18.39 9.28 25.67
C ILE A 169 18.10 8.35 26.85
N PRO A 170 18.31 8.78 28.13
CA PRO A 170 18.16 7.91 29.29
C PRO A 170 16.80 7.22 29.40
N GLU A 171 15.73 7.88 28.99
CA GLU A 171 14.36 7.35 28.99
C GLU A 171 14.19 6.15 28.06
N LEU A 172 15.05 5.98 27.03
CA LEU A 172 15.02 4.84 26.14
C LEU A 172 15.59 3.55 26.75
N GLN A 173 16.19 3.58 27.95
CA GLN A 173 16.70 2.39 28.60
C GLN A 173 15.60 1.33 28.85
N ILE A 174 14.37 1.77 29.13
CA ILE A 174 13.21 0.87 29.30
C ILE A 174 12.82 0.18 27.98
N GLU A 175 13.15 0.83 26.86
CA GLU A 175 12.89 0.33 25.51
C GLU A 175 14.13 -0.35 24.90
N ALA A 176 15.18 -0.63 25.69
CA ALA A 176 16.37 -1.29 25.19
C ALA A 176 16.05 -2.63 24.51
N GLY A 177 16.59 -2.83 23.31
CA GLY A 177 16.30 -3.98 22.45
C GLY A 177 16.78 -3.77 21.02
N ASN A 178 16.81 -4.87 20.26
CA ASN A 178 17.02 -4.84 18.82
C ASN A 178 15.67 -4.93 18.13
N TYR A 179 15.33 -3.96 17.29
CA TYR A 179 14.05 -3.89 16.61
C TYR A 179 14.20 -4.36 15.17
N TYR A 180 13.46 -5.39 14.78
CA TYR A 180 13.64 -6.08 13.50
C TYR A 180 12.34 -6.45 12.80
N TYR A 181 12.46 -6.75 11.52
CA TYR A 181 11.47 -7.47 10.72
C TYR A 181 12.18 -8.59 9.96
N TYR A 182 11.42 -9.54 9.41
CA TYR A 182 11.94 -10.56 8.51
C TYR A 182 11.90 -10.09 7.06
N ASP A 183 13.01 -10.19 6.34
CA ASP A 183 13.07 -9.91 4.90
C ASP A 183 12.54 -11.09 4.08
N TYR A 184 12.44 -10.94 2.76
CA TYR A 184 11.94 -11.98 1.84
C TYR A 184 12.75 -13.27 1.84
N ASP A 185 14.01 -13.21 2.27
CA ASP A 185 14.90 -14.36 2.44
C ASP A 185 14.79 -15.00 3.84
N ASP A 186 13.77 -14.62 4.61
CA ASP A 186 13.51 -15.03 5.98
C ASP A 186 14.60 -14.63 7.00
N THR A 187 15.51 -13.73 6.62
CA THR A 187 16.52 -13.20 7.54
C THR A 187 15.99 -12.01 8.33
N LYS A 188 16.39 -11.90 9.60
CA LYS A 188 16.10 -10.71 10.39
C LYS A 188 16.91 -9.52 9.85
N LYS A 189 16.22 -8.41 9.60
CA LYS A 189 16.81 -7.11 9.33
C LYS A 189 16.47 -6.17 10.47
N TYR A 190 17.49 -5.64 11.13
CA TYR A 190 17.29 -4.69 12.22
C TYR A 190 17.10 -3.29 11.65
N TYR A 191 16.13 -2.57 12.17
CA TYR A 191 15.90 -1.19 11.79
C TYR A 191 16.66 -0.23 12.71
N ILE A 192 16.50 -0.41 14.03
CA ILE A 192 17.31 0.28 15.04
C ILE A 192 17.70 -0.70 16.16
N LEU A 193 18.83 -0.45 16.80
CA LEU A 193 19.18 -1.05 18.08
C LEU A 193 19.16 0.03 19.16
N ILE A 194 18.59 -0.27 20.32
CA ILE A 194 18.60 0.60 21.49
C ILE A 194 19.35 -0.12 22.60
N SER A 195 20.52 0.41 22.96
CA SER A 195 21.34 -0.17 24.03
C SER A 195 20.76 0.10 25.41
N THR A 196 21.30 -0.60 26.41
CA THR A 196 20.95 -0.42 27.83
C THR A 196 21.34 0.94 28.41
N THR A 197 22.05 1.79 27.67
CA THR A 197 22.34 3.19 28.07
C THR A 197 21.38 4.18 27.42
N GLY A 198 20.50 3.72 26.52
CA GLY A 198 19.62 4.58 25.72
C GLY A 198 20.26 5.12 24.44
N GLN A 199 21.48 4.66 24.07
CA GLN A 199 22.07 4.97 22.77
C GLN A 199 21.36 4.19 21.66
N ILE A 200 21.00 4.90 20.59
CA ILE A 200 20.39 4.37 19.38
C ILE A 200 21.47 4.12 18.33
N TYR A 201 21.42 2.95 17.70
CA TYR A 201 22.29 2.52 16.61
C TYR A 201 21.49 2.18 15.37
N ILE A 202 22.06 2.48 14.19
CA ILE A 202 21.48 2.18 12.88
C ILE A 202 22.51 1.53 11.97
N ASP A 203 22.04 0.97 10.84
CA ASP A 203 22.86 0.37 9.81
C ASP A 203 23.86 1.38 9.20
N GLU A 204 25.15 1.05 9.24
CA GLU A 204 26.27 1.85 8.70
C GLU A 204 26.13 2.14 7.20
N HIS A 205 25.45 1.25 6.46
CA HIS A 205 25.23 1.42 5.02
C HIS A 205 24.26 2.58 4.70
N LEU A 206 23.57 3.14 5.71
CA LEU A 206 22.76 4.33 5.51
C LEU A 206 23.61 5.58 5.25
N ASN A 207 24.92 5.55 5.52
CA ASN A 207 25.89 6.62 5.26
C ASN A 207 25.38 7.96 5.81
N VAL A 208 25.16 8.02 7.13
CA VAL A 208 24.58 9.18 7.80
C VAL A 208 25.68 10.20 8.14
N THR A 209 25.50 11.46 7.74
CA THR A 209 26.48 12.54 7.98
C THR A 209 26.12 13.44 9.15
N TYR A 210 24.84 13.51 9.49
CA TYR A 210 24.32 14.24 10.63
C TYR A 210 23.07 13.53 11.14
N SER A 211 22.93 13.41 12.45
CA SER A 211 21.76 12.80 13.08
C SER A 211 21.36 13.52 14.36
N SER A 212 20.07 13.43 14.69
CA SER A 212 19.51 13.80 15.98
C SER A 212 18.34 12.88 16.31
N ALA A 213 18.13 12.64 17.59
CA ALA A 213 17.04 11.84 18.11
C ALA A 213 16.35 12.63 19.23
N TYR A 214 15.03 12.50 19.31
CA TYR A 214 14.22 13.13 20.34
C TYR A 214 13.07 12.19 20.75
N LEU A 215 12.80 12.09 22.04
CA LEU A 215 11.71 11.27 22.58
C LEU A 215 10.70 12.15 23.30
N GLN A 216 9.41 11.98 22.98
CA GLN A 216 8.32 12.59 23.72
C GLN A 216 7.13 11.63 23.75
N ASN A 217 6.57 11.36 24.93
CA ASN A 217 5.35 10.52 25.07
C ASN A 217 5.40 9.19 24.29
N LYS A 218 6.52 8.44 24.39
CA LYS A 218 6.77 7.19 23.64
C LYS A 218 6.84 7.32 22.10
N LEU A 219 6.89 8.55 21.58
CA LEU A 219 7.20 8.86 20.20
C LEU A 219 8.67 9.25 20.06
N LEU A 220 9.45 8.38 19.44
CA LEU A 220 10.82 8.66 19.04
C LEU A 220 10.82 9.30 17.66
N THR A 221 11.38 10.49 17.57
CA THR A 221 11.65 11.18 16.31
C THR A 221 13.13 11.10 15.98
N LEU A 222 13.47 10.48 14.85
CA LEU A 222 14.81 10.49 14.29
C LEU A 222 14.88 11.50 13.14
N LYS A 223 15.93 12.30 13.10
CA LYS A 223 16.24 13.18 11.96
C LYS A 223 17.68 12.96 11.53
N TYR A 224 17.91 12.76 10.25
CA TYR A 224 19.26 12.55 9.75
C TYR A 224 19.43 12.95 8.28
N ASN A 225 20.68 13.23 7.91
CA ASN A 225 21.09 13.50 6.54
C ASN A 225 21.90 12.32 6.01
N LYS A 226 21.63 11.91 4.78
CA LYS A 226 22.45 10.94 4.06
C LYS A 226 23.52 11.64 3.23
N VAL A 227 24.63 10.94 2.97
CA VAL A 227 25.56 11.31 1.90
C VAL A 227 24.76 11.50 0.60
N GLY A 228 25.01 12.61 -0.10
CA GLY A 228 24.21 13.04 -1.26
C GLY A 228 23.09 14.03 -0.96
N GLY A 229 22.92 14.47 0.30
CA GLY A 229 22.11 15.63 0.66
C GLY A 229 20.62 15.36 0.92
N THR A 230 20.21 14.09 0.97
CA THR A 230 18.82 13.75 1.33
C THR A 230 18.62 13.85 2.84
N THR A 231 17.64 14.65 3.26
CA THR A 231 17.22 14.76 4.66
C THR A 231 16.06 13.82 4.93
N ARG A 232 16.08 13.13 6.08
CA ARG A 232 14.97 12.29 6.55
C ARG A 232 14.54 12.68 7.95
N LYS A 233 13.22 12.67 8.19
CA LYS A 233 12.61 12.68 9.53
C LYS A 233 11.72 11.43 9.62
N GLN A 234 11.81 10.69 10.72
CA GLN A 234 11.04 9.48 10.94
C GLN A 234 10.45 9.49 12.34
N GLU A 235 9.17 9.19 12.44
CA GLU A 235 8.44 9.01 13.69
C GLU A 235 8.28 7.51 13.98
N LEU A 236 8.57 7.11 15.21
CA LEU A 236 8.59 5.73 15.66
C LEU A 236 7.89 5.63 17.03
N HIS A 237 6.82 4.85 17.10
CA HIS A 237 6.01 4.70 18.31
C HIS A 237 6.35 3.39 19.03
N PHE A 238 6.67 3.47 20.32
CA PHE A 238 6.80 2.28 21.16
C PHE A 238 5.42 1.83 21.64
N TYR A 239 5.04 0.59 21.30
CA TYR A 239 3.74 0.04 21.67
C TYR A 239 3.81 -1.48 21.85
N ASN A 240 3.44 -1.98 23.04
CA ASN A 240 3.40 -3.41 23.37
C ASN A 240 4.65 -4.18 22.91
N GLU A 241 5.83 -3.70 23.35
CA GLU A 241 7.16 -4.23 23.02
C GLU A 241 7.47 -4.28 21.51
N ARG A 242 6.79 -3.45 20.71
CA ARG A 242 7.09 -3.24 19.29
C ARG A 242 7.48 -1.79 19.04
N LEU A 243 8.14 -1.59 17.91
CA LEU A 243 8.35 -0.27 17.35
C LEU A 243 7.54 -0.14 16.07
N ILE A 244 6.67 0.86 16.02
CA ILE A 244 5.74 1.06 14.92
C ILE A 244 6.14 2.33 14.17
N PHE A 245 6.35 2.23 12.86
CA PHE A 245 6.55 3.43 12.04
C PHE A 245 5.31 4.31 12.07
N GLY A 246 5.50 5.59 12.34
CA GLY A 246 4.54 6.65 12.07
C GLY A 246 4.87 7.36 10.77
N ASN A 247 4.80 8.69 10.78
CA ASN A 247 5.12 9.51 9.62
C ASN A 247 6.60 9.46 9.24
N THR A 248 6.86 9.51 7.94
CA THR A 248 8.20 9.72 7.39
C THR A 248 8.20 10.94 6.50
N TRP A 249 9.23 11.78 6.60
CA TRP A 249 9.48 12.87 5.69
C TRP A 249 10.81 12.68 4.98
N ILE A 250 10.83 13.00 3.69
CA ILE A 250 12.06 13.08 2.87
C ILE A 250 12.12 14.50 2.33
N ASN A 251 13.23 15.20 2.57
CA ASN A 251 13.40 16.61 2.19
C ASN A 251 12.22 17.49 2.63
N ASN A 252 11.75 17.28 3.86
CA ASN A 252 10.59 17.93 4.48
C ASN A 252 9.22 17.65 3.83
N GLN A 253 9.13 16.69 2.91
CA GLN A 253 7.87 16.25 2.32
C GLN A 253 7.38 14.99 3.01
N LEU A 254 6.15 15.01 3.53
CA LEU A 254 5.51 13.83 4.11
C LEU A 254 5.38 12.74 3.03
N GLN A 255 5.74 11.51 3.38
CA GLN A 255 5.69 10.38 2.46
C GLN A 255 4.37 9.63 2.64
N TYR A 256 3.64 9.45 1.54
CA TYR A 256 2.38 8.72 1.46
C TYR A 256 2.15 8.24 0.03
N GLU A 257 1.24 7.30 -0.16
CA GLU A 257 0.76 6.88 -1.47
C GLU A 257 -0.64 7.49 -1.71
N ALA A 258 -0.78 8.31 -2.76
CA ALA A 258 -2.07 8.89 -3.14
C ALA A 258 -2.86 7.91 -4.02
N LEU A 259 -4.04 7.51 -3.56
CA LEU A 259 -4.91 6.58 -4.25
C LEU A 259 -6.15 7.29 -4.79
N LYS A 260 -6.23 7.35 -6.12
CA LYS A 260 -7.37 7.94 -6.81
C LYS A 260 -8.55 6.98 -6.84
N ARG A 261 -9.72 7.47 -6.44
CA ARG A 261 -10.97 6.70 -6.46
C ARG A 261 -11.61 6.66 -7.85
N TYR A 262 -12.13 5.50 -8.21
CA TYR A 262 -13.00 5.21 -9.35
C TYR A 262 -14.24 4.42 -8.89
N ASP A 263 -15.19 4.19 -9.80
CA ASP A 263 -16.45 3.55 -9.46
C ASP A 263 -16.29 2.06 -9.14
N SER A 264 -17.22 1.53 -8.34
CA SER A 264 -17.22 0.11 -7.96
C SER A 264 -17.66 -0.78 -9.12
N PHE A 265 -17.15 -2.01 -9.16
CA PHE A 265 -17.58 -3.05 -10.09
C PHE A 265 -18.93 -3.68 -9.72
N SER A 266 -19.38 -3.52 -8.47
CA SER A 266 -20.49 -4.27 -7.90
C SER A 266 -21.82 -4.17 -8.65
N PRO A 267 -22.22 -3.01 -9.20
CA PRO A 267 -23.43 -2.92 -10.03
C PRO A 267 -23.38 -3.78 -11.30
N TYR A 268 -22.20 -4.25 -11.70
CA TYR A 268 -21.92 -4.94 -12.96
C TYR A 268 -21.49 -6.39 -12.77
N ILE A 269 -21.58 -6.94 -11.55
CA ILE A 269 -21.18 -8.32 -11.26
C ILE A 269 -21.94 -9.31 -12.16
N GLY A 270 -21.22 -10.20 -12.83
CA GLY A 270 -21.81 -11.18 -13.72
C GLY A 270 -20.83 -11.76 -14.71
N VAL A 271 -21.28 -12.77 -15.43
CA VAL A 271 -20.55 -13.34 -16.57
C VAL A 271 -21.29 -12.92 -17.84
N TYR A 272 -20.58 -12.24 -18.74
CA TYR A 272 -21.11 -11.75 -20.01
C TYR A 272 -20.38 -12.46 -21.15
N LYS A 273 -21.13 -13.02 -22.09
CA LYS A 273 -20.56 -13.80 -23.21
C LYS A 273 -21.03 -13.28 -24.56
N SER A 274 -20.12 -13.31 -25.54
CA SER A 274 -20.49 -13.13 -26.94
C SER A 274 -21.29 -14.32 -27.47
N SER A 275 -22.11 -14.09 -28.50
CA SER A 275 -22.93 -15.14 -29.11
C SER A 275 -22.11 -16.29 -29.73
N ASP A 276 -20.90 -16.01 -30.20
CA ASP A 276 -19.96 -16.98 -30.74
C ASP A 276 -19.10 -17.68 -29.67
N GLY A 277 -19.21 -17.27 -28.40
CA GLY A 277 -18.47 -17.83 -27.27
C GLY A 277 -16.98 -17.48 -27.22
N THR A 278 -16.46 -16.65 -28.14
CA THR A 278 -15.03 -16.31 -28.23
C THR A 278 -14.60 -15.24 -27.23
N THR A 279 -15.55 -14.44 -26.72
CA THR A 279 -15.30 -13.39 -25.73
C THR A 279 -16.11 -13.63 -24.47
N THR A 280 -15.42 -13.63 -23.33
CA THR A 280 -16.05 -13.72 -22.01
C THR A 280 -15.51 -12.62 -21.11
N LEU A 281 -16.42 -11.82 -20.55
CA LEU A 281 -16.14 -10.87 -19.48
C LEU A 281 -16.73 -11.41 -18.17
N THR A 282 -15.90 -11.58 -17.16
CA THR A 282 -16.31 -11.92 -15.80
C THR A 282 -16.06 -10.72 -14.91
N VAL A 283 -17.12 -10.19 -14.29
CA VAL A 283 -17.03 -9.11 -13.32
C VAL A 283 -17.40 -9.67 -11.95
N LYS A 284 -16.50 -9.49 -11.00
CA LYS A 284 -16.72 -9.73 -9.56
C LYS A 284 -16.44 -8.45 -8.80
N ALA A 285 -16.83 -8.39 -7.54
CA ALA A 285 -16.53 -7.26 -6.67
C ALA A 285 -15.02 -7.02 -6.59
N GLU A 286 -14.26 -8.10 -6.41
CA GLU A 286 -12.83 -8.10 -6.12
C GLU A 286 -11.94 -8.21 -7.37
N LYS A 287 -12.50 -8.52 -8.54
CA LYS A 287 -11.73 -8.77 -9.76
C LYS A 287 -12.58 -8.61 -11.01
N VAL A 288 -11.96 -8.11 -12.08
CA VAL A 288 -12.50 -8.14 -13.44
C VAL A 288 -11.59 -9.00 -14.32
N GLU A 289 -12.18 -9.83 -15.17
CA GLU A 289 -11.46 -10.66 -16.13
C GLU A 289 -12.08 -10.62 -17.52
N LEU A 290 -11.27 -10.33 -18.54
CA LEU A 290 -11.67 -10.34 -19.94
C LEU A 290 -10.83 -11.35 -20.71
N ILE A 291 -11.49 -12.33 -21.31
CA ILE A 291 -10.89 -13.33 -22.21
C ILE A 291 -11.37 -13.02 -23.64
N THR A 292 -10.41 -12.84 -24.55
CA THR A 292 -10.65 -12.66 -26.00
C THR A 292 -9.52 -13.33 -26.79
N ASP A 293 -9.64 -13.40 -28.11
CA ASP A 293 -8.54 -13.86 -28.97
C ASP A 293 -7.23 -13.07 -28.81
N GLY A 294 -7.29 -11.83 -28.30
CA GLY A 294 -6.14 -10.94 -28.10
C GLY A 294 -5.77 -10.67 -26.64
N LEU A 295 -6.50 -11.26 -25.68
CA LEU A 295 -6.28 -11.16 -24.24
C LEU A 295 -6.49 -12.53 -23.61
N GLY A 296 -5.40 -13.11 -23.12
CA GLY A 296 -5.44 -14.38 -22.40
C GLY A 296 -5.63 -14.19 -20.90
N ILE A 297 -5.99 -15.28 -20.22
CA ILE A 297 -6.16 -15.35 -18.75
C ILE A 297 -4.89 -14.92 -17.98
N ARG A 298 -3.71 -15.05 -18.60
CA ARG A 298 -2.40 -14.74 -17.99
C ARG A 298 -1.92 -13.32 -18.27
N ASP A 299 -2.63 -12.54 -19.07
CA ASP A 299 -2.24 -11.17 -19.31
C ASP A 299 -2.47 -10.32 -18.06
N THR A 300 -1.51 -9.45 -17.75
CA THR A 300 -1.67 -8.42 -16.71
C THR A 300 -2.31 -7.19 -17.33
N TYR A 301 -3.36 -6.69 -16.70
CA TYR A 301 -4.10 -5.51 -17.13
C TYR A 301 -4.74 -4.82 -15.94
N THR A 302 -5.10 -3.56 -16.12
CA THR A 302 -5.74 -2.74 -15.10
C THR A 302 -7.16 -2.40 -15.55
N PRO A 303 -8.21 -3.00 -14.94
CA PRO A 303 -9.59 -2.57 -15.18
C PRO A 303 -9.81 -1.21 -14.54
N VAL A 304 -10.64 -0.35 -15.13
CA VAL A 304 -11.03 0.95 -14.56
C VAL A 304 -12.49 1.21 -14.91
N MET A 305 -13.30 1.51 -13.89
CA MET A 305 -14.72 1.78 -14.04
C MET A 305 -15.01 3.27 -13.90
N VAL A 306 -15.69 3.85 -14.89
CA VAL A 306 -16.23 5.21 -14.83
C VAL A 306 -17.67 5.16 -15.31
N VAL A 307 -18.61 5.48 -14.44
CA VAL A 307 -20.06 5.42 -14.67
C VAL A 307 -20.48 4.00 -15.08
N ASN A 308 -20.76 3.78 -16.38
CA ASN A 308 -21.16 2.50 -16.97
C ASN A 308 -20.13 1.97 -17.98
N THR A 309 -18.97 2.58 -18.06
CA THR A 309 -17.87 2.17 -18.93
C THR A 309 -16.74 1.55 -18.13
N LEU A 310 -16.44 0.29 -18.42
CA LEU A 310 -15.24 -0.40 -17.98
C LEU A 310 -14.18 -0.30 -19.09
N THR A 311 -13.03 0.25 -18.76
CA THR A 311 -11.85 0.22 -19.64
C THR A 311 -10.80 -0.69 -19.03
N ILE A 312 -10.36 -1.70 -19.78
CA ILE A 312 -9.23 -2.54 -19.39
C ILE A 312 -7.98 -2.05 -20.11
N TYR A 313 -7.01 -1.58 -19.35
CA TYR A 313 -5.72 -1.11 -19.85
C TYR A 313 -4.71 -2.25 -19.85
N LYS A 314 -4.18 -2.58 -21.03
CA LYS A 314 -3.02 -3.48 -21.18
C LYS A 314 -1.78 -2.63 -21.46
N TYR A 315 -1.05 -2.33 -20.39
CA TYR A 315 0.23 -1.62 -20.48
C TYR A 315 1.31 -2.52 -21.08
N SER A 316 2.25 -1.93 -21.81
CA SER A 316 3.38 -2.62 -22.43
C SER A 316 4.55 -1.67 -22.58
N SER A 317 5.75 -2.14 -22.23
CA SER A 317 6.99 -1.38 -22.45
C SER A 317 7.47 -1.41 -23.90
N ARG A 318 6.85 -2.24 -24.76
CA ARG A 318 7.28 -2.48 -26.16
C ARG A 318 6.29 -1.99 -27.20
N THR A 319 5.03 -1.83 -26.81
CA THR A 319 3.94 -1.46 -27.71
C THR A 319 3.06 -0.43 -27.02
N PRO A 320 2.35 0.43 -27.78
CA PRO A 320 1.38 1.33 -27.20
C PRO A 320 0.38 0.60 -26.30
N THR A 321 -0.05 1.27 -25.22
CA THR A 321 -1.11 0.78 -24.33
C THR A 321 -2.34 0.46 -25.15
N LYS A 322 -2.88 -0.75 -24.95
CA LYS A 322 -4.14 -1.16 -25.58
C LYS A 322 -5.28 -0.95 -24.60
N GLU A 323 -6.34 -0.31 -25.07
CA GLU A 323 -7.57 -0.12 -24.32
C GLU A 323 -8.64 -1.06 -24.85
N TYR A 324 -9.29 -1.77 -23.93
CA TYR A 324 -10.41 -2.65 -24.21
C TYR A 324 -11.62 -2.05 -23.52
N LYS A 325 -12.54 -1.47 -24.29
CA LYS A 325 -13.66 -0.68 -23.78
C LYS A 325 -14.93 -1.50 -23.77
N ILE A 326 -15.58 -1.55 -22.63
CA ILE A 326 -16.84 -2.24 -22.40
C ILE A 326 -17.85 -1.23 -21.84
N VAL A 327 -18.98 -1.07 -22.51
CA VAL A 327 -20.08 -0.21 -22.06
C VAL A 327 -21.26 -1.07 -21.65
N PHE A 328 -21.64 -1.02 -20.38
CA PHE A 328 -22.78 -1.77 -19.85
C PHE A 328 -24.09 -1.05 -20.15
N SER A 329 -25.13 -1.82 -20.45
CA SER A 329 -26.50 -1.32 -20.58
C SER A 329 -27.03 -0.78 -19.25
N ASP A 330 -28.11 0.01 -19.31
CA ASP A 330 -28.73 0.59 -18.12
C ASP A 330 -29.29 -0.48 -17.19
N ASP A 331 -29.91 -1.52 -17.75
CA ASP A 331 -30.44 -2.69 -17.03
C ASP A 331 -29.37 -3.72 -16.65
N LYS A 332 -28.11 -3.51 -17.05
CA LYS A 332 -26.95 -4.36 -16.76
C LYS A 332 -27.06 -5.79 -17.30
N THR A 333 -28.02 -6.07 -18.19
CA THR A 333 -28.21 -7.39 -18.82
C THR A 333 -27.30 -7.60 -20.03
N LYS A 334 -26.77 -6.50 -20.60
CA LYS A 334 -25.87 -6.53 -21.76
C LYS A 334 -24.67 -5.62 -21.54
N ALA A 335 -23.62 -5.89 -22.29
CA ALA A 335 -22.47 -5.01 -22.43
C ALA A 335 -21.99 -5.00 -23.88
N SER A 336 -21.45 -3.87 -24.34
CA SER A 336 -20.89 -3.74 -25.67
C SER A 336 -19.38 -3.60 -25.57
N TYR A 337 -18.63 -4.52 -26.17
CA TYR A 337 -17.16 -4.53 -26.15
C TYR A 337 -16.61 -4.06 -27.50
N THR A 338 -15.87 -2.95 -27.48
CA THR A 338 -15.15 -2.43 -28.66
C THR A 338 -13.75 -3.02 -28.69
N LYS A 339 -13.46 -3.82 -29.73
CA LYS A 339 -12.14 -4.42 -29.94
C LYS A 339 -11.10 -3.31 -30.23
N PRO A 340 -9.85 -3.46 -29.74
CA PRO A 340 -8.80 -2.48 -30.02
C PRO A 340 -8.52 -2.37 -31.53
N ASN A 341 -7.88 -1.26 -31.94
CA ASN A 341 -7.45 -1.00 -33.33
C ASN A 341 -8.58 -1.03 -34.37
N ASN A 342 -9.76 -0.51 -34.05
CA ASN A 342 -10.94 -0.48 -34.94
C ASN A 342 -11.45 -1.87 -35.36
N GLY A 343 -11.23 -2.91 -34.54
CA GLY A 343 -11.67 -4.28 -34.82
C GLY A 343 -13.19 -4.51 -34.73
N GLY A 344 -14.00 -3.45 -34.65
CA GLY A 344 -15.44 -3.51 -34.49
C GLY A 344 -15.91 -3.66 -33.03
N THR A 345 -17.22 -3.77 -32.87
CA THR A 345 -17.90 -3.90 -31.58
C THR A 345 -18.67 -5.21 -31.54
N ILE A 346 -18.66 -5.88 -30.39
CA ILE A 346 -19.43 -7.10 -30.15
C ILE A 346 -20.31 -6.94 -28.92
N ASP A 347 -21.50 -7.54 -28.96
CA ASP A 347 -22.40 -7.59 -27.82
C ASP A 347 -22.09 -8.79 -26.93
N LEU A 348 -22.12 -8.54 -25.62
CA LEU A 348 -21.97 -9.51 -24.57
C LEU A 348 -23.27 -9.58 -23.78
N ILE A 349 -23.83 -10.78 -23.62
CA ILE A 349 -25.09 -11.02 -22.92
C ILE A 349 -24.76 -11.65 -21.57
N ARG A 350 -25.32 -11.08 -20.49
CA ARG A 350 -25.20 -11.62 -19.14
C ARG A 350 -25.86 -13.00 -19.08
N GLN A 351 -25.16 -13.96 -18.50
CA GLN A 351 -25.59 -15.34 -18.34
C GLN A 351 -26.40 -15.56 -17.05
#